data_AF-A0A1M4U7R3-F1
#
_entry.id   AF-A0A1M4U7R3-F1
#
_cell.length_a   1.000
_cell.length_b   1.000
_cell.length_c   1.000
_cell.angle_alpha   90.00
_cell.angle_beta   90.00
_cell.angle_gamma   90.00
#
_symmetry.space_group_name_H-M   'P 1'
#
loop_
_entity.id
_entity.type
_entity.pdbx_description
1 polymer ?
#
loop_
_entity_poly.entity_id
_entity_poly.type
_entity_poly.pdbx_seq_one_letter_code
_entity_poly.pdbx_strand_id
1 'polypeptide(L)'
;MWITRFFKSIFYSGSFDEKDSTEDVFWYLMPEIEDKIEALRLYIENNLSINESDFWYYVLNPEMVSHMDRLSKADCEQLALKIWDWDAETLMCLADPFLEISNPNLDGCFLYCKLFLVVEKFEDIHYLGGNMPPAVTHIEPGTQPLHFYTDLENKAIEAFKDYEPFFLRYIREKLEEEKNLRKEKI
;
A
#
# COMPACT_ATOMS: atom_id res chain seq x y z
N MET A 1 27.06 -24.17 13.22
CA MET A 1 26.22 -25.30 13.67
C MET A 1 24.86 -25.08 13.03
N TRP A 2 24.59 -25.79 11.93
CA TRP A 2 23.44 -25.55 11.05
C TRP A 2 22.27 -26.43 11.51
N ILE A 3 21.12 -25.82 11.80
CA ILE A 3 19.87 -26.53 12.06
C ILE A 3 19.08 -26.55 10.75
N THR A 4 19.06 -27.72 10.13
CA THR A 4 18.16 -28.08 9.03
C THR A 4 16.73 -28.22 9.56
N ARG A 5 15.79 -27.46 9.00
CA ARG A 5 14.35 -27.70 9.18
C ARG A 5 13.80 -28.38 7.93
N PHE A 6 13.37 -29.62 8.14
CA PHE A 6 12.54 -30.42 7.26
C PHE A 6 11.16 -29.76 7.07
N PHE A 7 10.68 -29.66 5.84
CA PHE A 7 9.25 -29.75 5.55
C PHE A 7 8.99 -30.80 4.47
N LYS A 8 8.01 -31.65 4.77
CA LYS A 8 7.55 -32.78 3.97
C LYS A 8 6.95 -32.31 2.65
N SER A 9 7.49 -32.85 1.57
CA SER A 9 6.85 -32.95 0.26
C SER A 9 5.53 -33.73 0.38
N ILE A 10 4.43 -33.16 -0.11
CA ILE A 10 3.22 -33.90 -0.43
C ILE A 10 3.33 -34.28 -1.91
N PHE A 11 3.32 -35.58 -2.18
CA PHE A 11 3.35 -36.18 -3.51
C PHE A 11 2.01 -35.94 -4.23
N TYR A 12 2.06 -35.45 -5.47
CA TYR A 12 1.01 -35.69 -6.46
C TYR A 12 1.59 -36.56 -7.58
N SER A 13 1.03 -37.75 -7.73
CA SER A 13 1.32 -38.68 -8.82
C SER A 13 0.53 -38.27 -10.07
N GLY A 14 1.20 -37.65 -11.03
CA GLY A 14 0.70 -37.41 -12.38
C GLY A 14 1.79 -37.80 -13.38
N SER A 15 1.44 -38.63 -14.35
CA SER A 15 2.34 -39.15 -15.39
C SER A 15 2.94 -38.04 -16.24
N PHE A 16 4.25 -38.12 -16.43
CA PHE A 16 5.11 -37.23 -17.20
C PHE A 16 4.87 -37.43 -18.70
N ASP A 17 4.46 -36.38 -19.40
CA ASP A 17 4.68 -36.24 -20.84
C ASP A 17 5.31 -34.86 -21.10
N GLU A 18 6.33 -34.87 -21.95
CA GLU A 18 7.35 -33.84 -22.15
C GLU A 18 6.86 -32.52 -22.79
N LYS A 19 7.48 -31.42 -22.32
CA LYS A 19 7.71 -30.11 -22.97
C LYS A 19 6.57 -29.10 -22.98
N ASP A 20 6.53 -28.30 -21.92
CA ASP A 20 6.43 -26.85 -22.06
C ASP A 20 7.27 -26.22 -20.93
N SER A 21 8.33 -25.49 -21.29
CA SER A 21 9.14 -24.76 -20.32
C SER A 21 8.53 -23.37 -20.13
N THR A 22 7.35 -23.34 -19.50
CA THR A 22 6.92 -22.16 -18.76
C THR A 22 7.53 -22.30 -17.38
N GLU A 23 8.43 -21.40 -17.00
CA GLU A 23 8.71 -21.20 -15.58
C GLU A 23 7.38 -20.76 -14.96
N ASP A 24 6.66 -21.72 -14.37
CA ASP A 24 5.44 -21.44 -13.64
C ASP A 24 5.83 -20.50 -12.49
N VAL A 25 5.51 -19.22 -12.64
CA VAL A 25 5.65 -18.24 -11.55
C VAL A 25 4.61 -18.61 -10.51
N PHE A 26 5.03 -19.42 -9.53
CA PHE A 26 4.20 -19.79 -8.39
C PHE A 26 4.09 -18.59 -7.45
N TRP A 27 2.96 -17.91 -7.51
CA TRP A 27 2.58 -16.94 -6.48
C TRP A 27 2.25 -17.66 -5.18
N TYR A 28 2.73 -17.15 -4.05
CA TYR A 28 2.28 -17.65 -2.75
C TYR A 28 0.88 -17.14 -2.47
N LEU A 29 0.04 -18.01 -1.93
CA LEU A 29 -1.29 -17.65 -1.42
C LEU A 29 -1.19 -16.97 -0.06
N MET A 30 -2.20 -16.17 0.29
CA MET A 30 -2.37 -15.58 1.61
C MET A 30 -2.33 -16.66 2.70
N PRO A 31 -1.42 -16.58 3.68
CA PRO A 31 -1.35 -17.56 4.76
C PRO A 31 -2.62 -17.58 5.62
N GLU A 32 -3.13 -18.77 5.92
CA GLU A 32 -4.27 -18.95 6.84
C GLU A 32 -3.80 -18.94 8.30
N ILE A 33 -3.45 -17.76 8.83
CA ILE A 33 -3.08 -17.56 10.24
C ILE A 33 -4.05 -16.61 10.95
N GLU A 34 -4.09 -16.68 12.29
CA GLU A 34 -5.04 -15.91 13.11
C GLU A 34 -4.79 -14.38 13.03
N ASP A 35 -3.52 -13.97 13.08
CA ASP A 35 -3.15 -12.57 12.89
C ASP A 35 -3.21 -12.21 11.41
N LYS A 36 -4.31 -11.59 10.99
CA LYS A 36 -4.54 -11.20 9.60
C LYS A 36 -3.57 -10.13 9.10
N ILE A 37 -3.04 -9.27 9.98
CA ILE A 37 -2.07 -8.24 9.58
C ILE A 37 -0.73 -8.91 9.28
N GLU A 38 -0.34 -9.85 10.13
CA GLU A 38 0.84 -10.69 9.90
C GLU A 38 0.69 -11.55 8.64
N ALA A 39 -0.51 -12.08 8.38
CA ALA A 39 -0.77 -12.82 7.15
C ALA A 39 -0.49 -11.97 5.90
N LEU A 40 -0.96 -10.71 5.90
CA LEU A 40 -0.72 -9.76 4.81
C LEU A 40 0.78 -9.46 4.66
N ARG A 41 1.50 -9.21 5.77
CA ARG A 41 2.95 -8.97 5.75
C ARG A 41 3.71 -10.14 5.13
N LEU A 42 3.44 -11.36 5.62
CA LEU A 42 4.09 -12.58 5.12
C LEU A 42 3.76 -12.85 3.65
N TYR A 43 2.52 -12.58 3.23
CA TYR A 43 2.13 -12.66 1.82
C TYR A 43 2.97 -11.72 0.96
N ILE A 44 3.19 -10.48 1.43
CA ILE A 44 4.04 -9.49 0.75
C ILE A 44 5.48 -9.98 0.66
N GLU A 45 6.11 -10.25 1.79
CA GLU A 45 7.52 -10.64 1.85
C GLU A 45 7.82 -11.90 1.02
N ASN A 46 6.93 -12.90 1.08
CA ASN A 46 7.13 -14.14 0.34
C ASN A 46 7.11 -13.93 -1.18
N ASN A 47 6.21 -13.09 -1.69
CA ASN A 47 6.09 -12.84 -3.13
C ASN A 47 7.13 -11.81 -3.64
N LEU A 48 7.61 -10.89 -2.79
CA LEU A 48 8.80 -10.08 -3.08
C LEU A 48 10.05 -10.96 -3.23
N SER A 49 10.23 -11.95 -2.34
CA SER A 49 11.45 -12.77 -2.30
C SER A 49 11.69 -13.66 -3.53
N ILE A 50 10.63 -13.96 -4.30
CA ILE A 50 10.71 -14.80 -5.50
C ILE A 50 10.82 -13.95 -6.77
N ASN A 51 10.26 -12.74 -6.76
CA ASN A 51 10.35 -11.85 -7.91
C ASN A 51 11.59 -10.96 -7.81
N GLU A 52 12.64 -11.33 -8.53
CA GLU A 52 13.77 -10.42 -8.82
C GLU A 52 13.37 -9.25 -9.75
N SER A 53 12.07 -9.08 -10.03
CA SER A 53 11.56 -8.13 -11.01
C SER A 53 10.78 -7.01 -10.33
N ASP A 54 11.03 -5.77 -10.77
CA ASP A 54 10.36 -4.54 -10.30
C ASP A 54 8.83 -4.55 -10.49
N PHE A 55 8.28 -5.61 -11.10
CA PHE A 55 6.87 -5.73 -11.44
C PHE A 55 5.94 -5.78 -10.22
N TRP A 56 6.43 -6.12 -9.01
CA TRP A 56 5.52 -6.30 -7.87
C TRP A 56 5.31 -5.05 -7.00
N TYR A 57 6.15 -4.03 -7.15
CA TYR A 57 6.06 -2.80 -6.33
C TYR A 57 4.85 -1.91 -6.69
N TYR A 58 4.39 -1.99 -7.93
CA TYR A 58 3.46 -1.03 -8.53
C TYR A 58 2.27 -1.71 -9.21
N VAL A 59 1.88 -2.88 -8.69
CA VAL A 59 0.78 -3.65 -9.24
C VAL A 59 -0.34 -3.75 -8.22
N LEU A 60 -1.53 -3.34 -8.64
CA LEU A 60 -2.76 -3.70 -7.98
C LEU A 60 -2.84 -5.21 -7.78
N ASN A 61 -2.79 -5.64 -6.53
CA ASN A 61 -2.94 -7.05 -6.16
C ASN A 61 -4.35 -7.29 -5.58
N PRO A 62 -5.26 -7.95 -6.32
CA PRO A 62 -6.62 -8.20 -5.86
C PRO A 62 -6.71 -9.05 -4.58
N GLU A 63 -5.71 -9.89 -4.30
CA GLU A 63 -5.67 -10.71 -3.09
C GLU A 63 -5.40 -9.85 -1.86
N MET A 64 -4.48 -8.88 -1.96
CA MET A 64 -4.25 -7.88 -0.90
C MET A 64 -5.51 -7.06 -0.63
N VAL A 65 -6.17 -6.56 -1.68
CA VAL A 65 -7.43 -5.80 -1.56
C VAL A 65 -8.51 -6.65 -0.90
N SER A 66 -8.74 -7.87 -1.40
CA SER A 66 -9.77 -8.77 -0.84
C SER A 66 -9.51 -9.12 0.63
N HIS A 67 -8.24 -9.25 1.02
CA HIS A 67 -7.85 -9.50 2.39
C HIS A 67 -8.13 -8.30 3.30
N MET A 68 -7.73 -7.09 2.86
CA MET A 68 -7.97 -5.84 3.59
C MET A 68 -9.47 -5.53 3.73
N ASP A 69 -10.28 -5.85 2.72
CA ASP A 69 -11.74 -5.69 2.74
C ASP A 69 -12.46 -6.60 3.75
N ARG A 70 -11.80 -7.69 4.20
CA ARG A 70 -12.35 -8.63 5.20
C ARG A 70 -11.83 -8.39 6.62
N LEU A 71 -11.01 -7.37 6.82
CA LEU A 71 -10.53 -6.98 8.15
C LEU A 71 -11.70 -6.46 8.99
N SER A 72 -11.74 -6.89 10.25
CA SER A 72 -12.67 -6.31 11.22
C SER A 72 -12.25 -4.88 11.55
N LYS A 73 -13.13 -4.08 12.16
CA LYS A 73 -12.77 -2.74 12.63
C LYS A 73 -11.53 -2.74 13.53
N ALA A 74 -11.44 -3.71 14.46
CA ALA A 74 -10.28 -3.83 15.35
C ALA A 74 -9.00 -4.19 14.57
N ASP A 75 -9.11 -5.01 13.53
CA ASP A 75 -7.97 -5.33 12.66
C ASP A 75 -7.55 -4.09 11.84
N CYS A 76 -8.50 -3.29 11.33
CA CYS A 76 -8.21 -2.05 10.61
C CYS A 76 -7.48 -1.02 11.48
N GLU A 77 -7.93 -0.83 12.73
CA GLU A 77 -7.27 0.05 13.70
C GLU A 77 -5.84 -0.43 13.99
N GLN A 78 -5.65 -1.74 14.15
CA GLN A 78 -4.31 -2.30 14.33
C GLN A 78 -3.43 -2.16 13.08
N LEU A 79 -3.98 -2.36 11.88
CA LEU A 79 -3.27 -2.21 10.62
C LEU A 79 -2.76 -0.77 10.50
N ALA A 80 -3.63 0.22 10.66
CA ALA A 80 -3.29 1.64 10.56
C ALA A 80 -2.22 2.10 11.56
N LEU A 81 -2.00 1.35 12.65
CA LEU A 81 -0.92 1.61 13.61
C LEU A 81 0.38 0.89 13.24
N LYS A 82 0.30 -0.40 12.87
CA LYS A 82 1.47 -1.29 12.73
C LYS A 82 2.17 -1.20 11.38
N ILE A 83 1.47 -0.87 10.29
CA ILE A 83 2.06 -0.93 8.94
C ILE A 83 3.28 -0.04 8.78
N TRP A 84 3.37 1.06 9.53
CA TRP A 84 4.47 2.02 9.41
C TRP A 84 5.79 1.51 9.98
N ASP A 85 5.78 0.39 10.71
CA ASP A 85 6.98 -0.29 11.19
C ASP A 85 7.54 -1.29 10.14
N TRP A 86 6.84 -1.47 9.01
CA TRP A 86 7.31 -2.34 7.93
C TRP A 86 8.38 -1.65 7.11
N ASP A 87 9.21 -2.43 6.42
CA ASP A 87 10.22 -1.88 5.54
C ASP A 87 9.58 -1.17 4.33
N ALA A 88 10.36 -0.27 3.71
CA ALA A 88 9.87 0.59 2.64
C ALA A 88 9.39 -0.20 1.41
N GLU A 89 10.01 -1.35 1.11
CA GLU A 89 9.66 -2.18 -0.05
C GLU A 89 8.29 -2.84 0.17
N THR A 90 8.09 -3.44 1.35
CA THR A 90 6.79 -4.00 1.76
C THR A 90 5.70 -2.94 1.80
N LEU A 91 6.00 -1.74 2.31
CA LEU A 91 5.05 -0.62 2.35
C LEU A 91 4.62 -0.16 0.95
N MET A 92 5.55 -0.09 0.01
CA MET A 92 5.24 0.36 -1.36
C MET A 92 4.31 -0.60 -2.10
N CYS A 93 4.38 -1.90 -1.82
CA CYS A 93 3.42 -2.88 -2.36
C CYS A 93 1.96 -2.60 -1.98
N LEU A 94 1.70 -1.78 -0.95
CA LEU A 94 0.35 -1.40 -0.53
C LEU A 94 -0.19 -0.17 -1.26
N ALA A 95 0.61 0.55 -2.05
CA ALA A 95 0.21 1.79 -2.70
C ALA A 95 -1.06 1.63 -3.55
N ASP A 96 -1.03 0.78 -4.58
CA ASP A 96 -2.20 0.53 -5.42
C ASP A 96 -3.34 -0.15 -4.66
N PRO A 97 -3.10 -1.20 -3.85
CA PRO A 97 -4.15 -1.77 -3.02
C PRO A 97 -4.89 -0.74 -2.15
N PHE A 98 -4.21 0.26 -1.56
CA PHE A 98 -4.86 1.29 -0.76
C PHE A 98 -5.88 2.12 -1.55
N LEU A 99 -5.68 2.32 -2.84
CA LEU A 99 -6.63 3.09 -3.67
C LEU A 99 -7.90 2.30 -4.03
N GLU A 100 -7.88 0.98 -3.87
CA GLU A 100 -8.94 0.07 -4.32
C GLU A 100 -9.70 -0.60 -3.16
N ILE A 101 -9.32 -0.33 -1.91
CA ILE A 101 -10.01 -0.84 -0.71
C ILE A 101 -11.43 -0.28 -0.63
N SER A 102 -12.37 -1.16 -0.30
CA SER A 102 -13.78 -0.83 -0.05
C SER A 102 -14.20 -0.95 1.42
N ASN A 103 -13.29 -1.36 2.31
CA ASN A 103 -13.55 -1.49 3.75
C ASN A 103 -13.94 -0.13 4.39
N PRO A 104 -15.15 0.02 4.95
CA PRO A 104 -15.60 1.29 5.53
C PRO A 104 -14.86 1.68 6.83
N ASN A 105 -14.07 0.79 7.41
CA ASN A 105 -13.27 1.07 8.62
C ASN A 105 -11.82 1.44 8.28
N LEU A 106 -11.46 1.53 7.00
CA LEU A 106 -10.10 1.78 6.54
C LEU A 106 -10.12 2.84 5.44
N ASP A 107 -9.64 4.04 5.74
CA ASP A 107 -9.50 5.09 4.74
C ASP A 107 -8.22 4.86 3.91
N GLY A 108 -8.37 4.09 2.83
CA GLY A 108 -7.26 3.75 1.94
C GLY A 108 -6.63 4.99 1.28
N CYS A 109 -7.42 5.99 0.92
CA CYS A 109 -6.92 7.25 0.36
C CYS A 109 -6.04 8.02 1.35
N PHE A 110 -6.45 8.08 2.62
CA PHE A 110 -5.61 8.62 3.69
C PHE A 110 -4.32 7.81 3.86
N LEU A 111 -4.40 6.48 3.88
CA LEU A 111 -3.21 5.61 4.01
C LEU A 111 -2.23 5.80 2.85
N TYR A 112 -2.73 5.96 1.63
CA TYR A 112 -1.92 6.29 0.45
C TYR A 112 -1.20 7.63 0.60
N CYS A 113 -1.92 8.68 1.02
CA CYS A 113 -1.30 9.99 1.27
C CYS A 113 -0.29 9.91 2.42
N LYS A 114 -0.54 9.10 3.44
CA LYS A 114 0.43 8.87 4.53
C LYS A 114 1.65 8.09 4.05
N LEU A 115 1.50 7.14 3.14
CA LEU A 115 2.62 6.46 2.46
C LEU A 115 3.51 7.49 1.75
N PHE A 116 2.90 8.41 0.98
CA PHE A 116 3.64 9.52 0.36
C PHE A 116 4.44 10.33 1.39
N LEU A 117 3.92 10.57 2.60
CA LEU A 117 4.62 11.30 3.65
C LEU A 117 5.81 10.55 4.26
N VAL A 118 5.82 9.22 4.27
CA VAL A 118 6.88 8.43 4.94
C VAL A 118 7.98 7.94 4.01
N VAL A 119 7.72 7.77 2.71
CA VAL A 119 8.73 7.26 1.77
C VAL A 119 9.81 8.29 1.43
N GLU A 120 11.07 7.88 1.33
CA GLU A 120 12.17 8.82 1.09
C GLU A 120 12.77 8.73 -0.31
N LYS A 121 12.64 7.58 -0.99
CA LYS A 121 13.16 7.39 -2.35
C LYS A 121 12.38 8.27 -3.32
N PHE A 122 13.11 9.01 -4.15
CA PHE A 122 12.50 9.96 -5.09
C PHE A 122 11.64 9.25 -6.13
N GLU A 123 12.06 8.06 -6.59
CA GLU A 123 11.32 7.23 -7.54
C GLU A 123 9.94 6.85 -6.99
N ASP A 124 9.89 6.43 -5.73
CA ASP A 124 8.65 6.09 -5.03
C ASP A 124 7.76 7.34 -4.86
N ILE A 125 8.35 8.47 -4.44
CA ILE A 125 7.64 9.75 -4.34
C ILE A 125 7.05 10.17 -5.70
N HIS A 126 7.82 10.00 -6.78
CA HIS A 126 7.40 10.32 -8.13
C HIS A 126 6.25 9.43 -8.60
N TYR A 127 6.35 8.12 -8.36
CA TYR A 127 5.26 7.19 -8.62
C TYR A 127 4.01 7.57 -7.81
N LEU A 128 4.16 7.78 -6.51
CA LEU A 128 3.03 8.09 -5.64
C LEU A 128 2.36 9.41 -6.00
N GLY A 129 3.15 10.40 -6.42
CA GLY A 129 2.68 11.67 -6.95
C GLY A 129 1.77 11.52 -8.17
N GLY A 130 2.00 10.50 -9.00
CA GLY A 130 1.16 10.17 -10.15
C GLY A 130 -0.30 9.86 -9.79
N ASN A 131 -0.53 9.10 -8.71
CA ASN A 131 -1.88 8.78 -8.21
C ASN A 131 -2.32 9.65 -7.01
N MET A 132 -1.57 10.69 -6.67
CA MET A 132 -1.97 11.63 -5.62
C MET A 132 -3.30 12.36 -5.90
N PRO A 133 -3.64 12.76 -7.14
CA PRO A 133 -4.92 13.43 -7.41
C PRO A 133 -6.16 12.65 -6.96
N PRO A 134 -6.37 11.37 -7.38
CA PRO A 134 -7.49 10.60 -6.85
C PRO A 134 -7.36 10.35 -5.34
N ALA A 135 -6.17 10.06 -4.81
CA ALA A 135 -5.99 9.81 -3.38
C ALA A 135 -6.45 10.99 -2.51
N VAL A 136 -5.91 12.19 -2.74
CA VAL A 136 -6.18 13.35 -1.87
C VAL A 136 -7.62 13.86 -1.98
N THR A 137 -8.23 13.73 -3.17
CA THR A 137 -9.59 14.22 -3.43
C THR A 137 -10.67 13.36 -2.79
N HIS A 138 -10.41 12.06 -2.61
CA HIS A 138 -11.37 11.12 -2.05
C HIS A 138 -11.28 10.98 -0.52
N ILE A 139 -10.33 11.65 0.14
CA ILE A 139 -10.31 11.75 1.61
C ILE A 139 -11.59 12.45 2.08
N GLU A 140 -12.32 11.82 3.00
CA GLU A 140 -13.59 12.33 3.50
C GLU A 140 -13.40 13.71 4.16
N PRO A 141 -14.20 14.73 3.77
CA PRO A 141 -14.03 16.08 4.29
C PRO A 141 -14.13 16.18 5.83
N GLY A 142 -13.19 16.90 6.43
CA GLY A 142 -13.18 17.18 7.87
C GLY A 142 -12.68 16.03 8.75
N THR A 143 -12.21 14.92 8.17
CA THR A 143 -11.63 13.79 8.92
C THR A 143 -10.18 14.02 9.33
N GLN A 144 -9.41 14.74 8.51
CA GLN A 144 -7.98 14.97 8.75
C GLN A 144 -7.69 16.40 9.23
N PRO A 145 -6.67 16.60 10.09
CA PRO A 145 -6.26 17.93 10.52
C PRO A 145 -5.63 18.74 9.37
N LEU A 146 -5.76 20.07 9.38
CA LEU A 146 -5.20 20.92 8.30
C LEU A 146 -3.69 20.71 8.07
N HIS A 147 -2.93 20.46 9.13
CA HIS A 147 -1.48 20.25 9.01
C HIS A 147 -1.13 19.03 8.15
N PHE A 148 -2.00 18.00 8.09
CA PHE A 148 -1.78 16.84 7.22
C PHE A 148 -1.61 17.24 5.75
N TYR A 149 -2.48 18.12 5.24
CA TYR A 149 -2.39 18.59 3.86
C TYR A 149 -1.23 19.57 3.65
N THR A 150 -0.89 20.35 4.68
CA THR A 150 0.31 21.20 4.65
C THR A 150 1.59 20.36 4.59
N ASP A 151 1.65 19.23 5.30
CA ASP A 151 2.78 18.30 5.26
C ASP A 151 2.91 17.66 3.87
N LEU A 152 1.78 17.29 3.23
CA LEU A 152 1.76 16.80 1.85
C LEU A 152 2.32 17.85 0.88
N GLU A 153 1.85 19.10 0.99
CA GLU A 153 2.31 20.21 0.16
C GLU A 153 3.81 20.47 0.35
N ASN A 154 4.28 20.55 1.60
CA ASN A 154 5.68 20.80 1.92
C ASN A 154 6.58 19.71 1.36
N LYS A 155 6.21 18.44 1.55
CA LYS A 155 6.98 17.31 1.01
C LYS A 155 7.04 17.34 -0.51
N ALA A 156 5.94 17.65 -1.18
CA ALA A 156 5.93 17.78 -2.63
C ALA A 156 6.83 18.93 -3.12
N ILE A 157 6.79 20.09 -2.46
CA ILE A 157 7.68 21.21 -2.81
C ILE A 157 9.15 20.84 -2.61
N GLU A 158 9.48 20.16 -1.52
CA GLU A 158 10.84 19.71 -1.21
C GLU A 158 11.35 18.71 -2.27
N ALA A 159 10.54 17.68 -2.56
CA ALA A 159 10.91 16.61 -3.49
C ALA A 159 11.01 17.10 -4.95
N PHE A 160 10.15 18.03 -5.35
CA PHE A 160 10.05 18.53 -6.73
C PHE A 160 10.56 19.97 -6.86
N LYS A 161 11.55 20.39 -6.08
CA LYS A 161 12.06 21.78 -6.04
C LYS A 161 12.39 22.42 -7.41
N ASP A 162 12.69 21.61 -8.42
CA ASP A 162 13.09 22.06 -9.75
C ASP A 162 11.90 22.29 -10.71
N TYR A 163 10.70 21.83 -10.36
CA TYR A 163 9.48 22.06 -11.15
C TYR A 163 8.20 21.85 -10.32
N GLU A 164 7.12 22.54 -10.65
CA GLU A 164 5.86 22.35 -9.94
C GLU A 164 5.09 21.13 -10.48
N PRO A 165 4.90 20.04 -9.69
CA PRO A 165 4.21 18.86 -10.19
C PRO A 165 2.69 19.11 -10.22
N PHE A 166 2.03 18.56 -11.25
CA PHE A 166 0.59 18.76 -11.48
C PHE A 166 -0.29 18.38 -10.27
N PHE A 167 0.08 17.33 -9.55
CA PHE A 167 -0.70 16.87 -8.40
C PHE A 167 -0.71 17.86 -7.22
N LEU A 168 0.26 18.79 -7.15
CA LEU A 168 0.35 19.78 -6.08
C LEU A 168 -0.91 20.66 -6.01
N ARG A 169 -1.51 20.94 -7.18
CA ARG A 169 -2.77 21.67 -7.27
C ARG A 169 -3.89 20.99 -6.48
N TYR A 170 -3.99 19.66 -6.55
CA TYR A 170 -5.05 18.90 -5.87
C TYR A 170 -4.89 18.91 -4.35
N ILE A 171 -3.64 18.86 -3.86
CA ILE A 171 -3.35 19.01 -2.43
C ILE A 171 -3.81 20.38 -1.94
N ARG A 172 -3.47 21.44 -2.69
CA ARG A 172 -3.85 22.82 -2.33
C ARG A 172 -5.35 23.07 -2.40
N GLU A 173 -6.01 22.56 -3.43
CA GLU A 173 -7.47 22.63 -3.58
C GLU A 173 -8.16 21.93 -2.40
N LYS A 174 -7.71 20.72 -2.03
CA LYS A 174 -8.24 20.00 -0.86
C LYS A 174 -7.99 20.74 0.45
N LEU A 175 -6.79 21.29 0.65
CA LEU A 175 -6.47 22.09 1.84
C LEU A 175 -7.40 23.30 1.98
N GLU A 176 -7.71 23.97 0.87
CA GLU A 176 -8.58 25.15 0.91
C GLU A 176 -10.06 24.79 1.09
N GLU A 177 -10.52 23.66 0.53
CA GLU A 177 -11.82 23.06 0.87
C GLU A 177 -11.95 22.83 2.39
N GLU A 178 -10.95 22.20 3.00
CA GLU A 178 -10.93 21.89 4.44
C GLU A 178 -10.89 23.13 5.33
N LYS A 179 -10.16 24.17 4.93
CA LYS A 179 -10.14 25.46 5.63
C LYS A 179 -11.52 26.11 5.60
N ASN A 180 -12.22 26.08 4.46
CA ASN A 180 -13.56 26.67 4.35
C ASN A 180 -14.58 25.90 5.18
N LEU A 181 -14.55 24.56 5.14
CA LEU A 181 -15.39 23.69 5.97
C LEU A 181 -15.26 24.01 7.48
N ARG A 182 -14.04 24.35 7.94
CA ARG A 182 -13.79 24.68 9.35
C ARG A 182 -14.25 26.08 9.73
N LYS A 183 -14.19 27.04 8.81
CA LYS A 183 -14.71 28.40 9.03
C LYS A 183 -16.24 28.41 9.15
N GLU A 184 -16.94 27.58 8.37
CA GLU A 184 -18.41 27.46 8.41
C GLU A 184 -18.96 26.84 9.71
N LYS A 185 -18.10 26.19 10.50
CA LYS A 185 -18.46 25.55 11.78
C LYS A 185 -18.29 26.48 13.00
N ILE A 186 -17.75 27.70 12.81
CA ILE A 186 -17.50 28.72 13.85
C ILE A 186 -18.57 29.81 13.75
#